data_AF-A0A7V6XNE0-F1
#
_entry.id   AF-A0A7V6XNE0-F1
#
_cell.length_a   1.000
_cell.length_b   1.000
_cell.length_c   1.000
_cell.angle_alpha   90.00
_cell.angle_beta   90.00
_cell.angle_gamma   90.00
#
_symmetry.space_group_name_H-M   'P 1'
#
loop_
_entity.id
_entity.type
_entity.pdbx_description
1 polymer ?
#
loop_
_entity_poly.entity_id
_entity_poly.type
_entity_poly.pdbx_seq_one_letter_code
_entity_poly.pdbx_strand_id
1 'polypeptide(L)'
;MNGYDKDMQRSLSDFESLVLHGISSFQGERSIFGLYHIIQGKRSSQTIQDGHIFDLLPLFSLLPRLQKHELEQVVLHLYEQAFIKEIEKQVYIPTDEGQKLALSNVTESFISTFDGWAMKDIATVFLLRLALFIQSLSQLASGNKQFIPNTKNLAVQAWVNRMFPRVERRDQIRKQLFTELYNLLKDAKPLEREIFIGKLSGAHRYGFTNEQLSVMYSISVLDVELRHTSLIHQLIGKVMAEPSLYPVLVQFLEQE
;
A
#
# COMPACT_ATOMS: atom_id res chain seq x y z
N MET A 1 -24.64 -37.08 9.58
CA MET A 1 -23.24 -36.93 10.05
C MET A 1 -22.35 -36.99 8.83
N ASN A 2 -21.86 -35.83 8.38
CA ASN A 2 -20.60 -35.70 7.67
C ASN A 2 -20.10 -34.32 8.06
N GLY A 3 -19.15 -34.31 8.99
CA GLY A 3 -18.45 -33.12 9.45
C GLY A 3 -17.63 -32.59 8.29
N TYR A 4 -18.19 -31.61 7.59
CA TYR A 4 -17.40 -30.72 6.76
C TYR A 4 -16.73 -29.72 7.70
N ASP A 5 -15.43 -29.89 7.83
CA ASP A 5 -14.40 -28.94 8.25
C ASP A 5 -14.80 -27.88 9.30
N LYS A 6 -14.58 -28.23 10.57
CA LYS A 6 -14.38 -27.25 11.64
C LYS A 6 -12.96 -26.67 11.69
N ASP A 7 -12.08 -27.08 10.77
CA ASP A 7 -10.68 -26.68 10.69
C ASP A 7 -10.37 -25.88 9.41
N MET A 8 -11.28 -24.98 9.00
CA MET A 8 -10.87 -23.87 8.14
C MET A 8 -10.01 -22.94 9.00
N GLN A 9 -8.70 -23.10 8.90
CA GLN A 9 -7.69 -22.24 9.52
C GLN A 9 -8.14 -20.78 9.34
N ARG A 10 -8.60 -20.12 10.41
CA ARG A 10 -9.18 -18.77 10.34
C ARG A 10 -8.08 -17.78 9.98
N SER A 11 -7.89 -17.51 8.69
CA SER A 11 -6.95 -16.51 8.21
C SER A 11 -7.56 -15.12 8.35
N LEU A 12 -6.88 -14.24 9.08
CA LEU A 12 -7.22 -12.81 9.12
C LEU A 12 -6.98 -12.17 7.74
N SER A 13 -7.77 -11.16 7.40
CA SER A 13 -7.44 -10.22 6.32
C SER A 13 -6.13 -9.46 6.61
N ASP A 14 -5.60 -8.74 5.61
CA ASP A 14 -4.37 -7.98 5.80
C ASP A 14 -4.60 -6.83 6.79
N PHE A 15 -5.75 -6.14 6.69
CA PHE A 15 -6.07 -5.05 7.60
C PHE A 15 -6.36 -5.55 9.02
N GLU A 16 -7.05 -6.68 9.21
CA GLU A 16 -7.20 -7.31 10.54
C GLU A 16 -5.85 -7.68 11.16
N SER A 17 -4.94 -8.24 10.36
CA SER A 17 -3.59 -8.58 10.80
C SER A 17 -2.81 -7.34 11.23
N LEU A 18 -2.93 -6.24 10.48
CA LEU A 18 -2.33 -4.96 10.81
C LEU A 18 -2.91 -4.36 12.11
N VAL A 19 -4.23 -4.42 12.28
CA VAL A 19 -4.91 -3.92 13.49
C VAL A 19 -4.50 -4.74 14.72
N LEU A 20 -4.51 -6.07 14.60
CA LEU A 20 -4.09 -6.96 15.68
C LEU A 20 -2.61 -6.74 16.06
N HIS A 21 -1.74 -6.52 15.08
CA HIS A 21 -0.34 -6.16 15.32
C HIS A 21 -0.22 -4.82 16.08
N GLY A 22 -0.98 -3.80 15.68
CA GLY A 22 -1.01 -2.51 16.39
C GLY A 22 -1.52 -2.61 17.82
N ILE A 23 -2.60 -3.38 18.05
CA ILE A 23 -3.15 -3.64 19.39
C ILE A 23 -2.12 -4.39 20.26
N SER A 24 -1.47 -5.42 19.70
CA SER A 24 -0.42 -6.17 20.38
C SER A 24 0.74 -5.26 20.80
N SER A 25 1.15 -4.36 19.90
CA SER A 25 2.27 -3.43 20.13
C SER A 25 1.97 -2.41 21.22
N PHE A 26 0.73 -1.96 21.35
CA PHE A 26 0.31 -1.04 22.41
C PHE A 26 0.24 -1.65 23.80
N GLN A 27 0.16 -2.97 23.94
CA GLN A 27 0.15 -3.67 25.23
C GLN A 27 -0.89 -3.12 26.24
N GLY A 28 -2.02 -2.59 25.74
CA GLY A 28 -3.08 -2.00 26.56
C GLY A 28 -2.83 -0.57 27.02
N GLU A 29 -1.78 0.11 26.56
CA GLU A 29 -1.47 1.49 26.97
C GLU A 29 -2.18 2.58 26.16
N ARG A 30 -2.73 2.23 24.99
CA ARG A 30 -3.39 3.16 24.08
C ARG A 30 -4.69 2.57 23.57
N SER A 31 -5.66 3.44 23.32
CA SER A 31 -6.90 3.05 22.65
C SER A 31 -6.66 2.79 21.16
N ILE A 32 -7.62 2.13 20.51
CA ILE A 32 -7.60 1.89 19.06
C ILE A 32 -7.49 3.20 18.25
N PHE A 33 -7.90 4.33 18.81
CA PHE A 33 -7.76 5.63 18.14
C PHE A 33 -6.33 6.17 18.11
N GLY A 34 -5.45 5.68 19.01
CA GLY A 34 -4.01 5.90 18.87
C GLY A 34 -3.50 5.25 17.58
N LEU A 35 -3.90 3.99 17.34
CA LEU A 35 -3.52 3.23 16.15
C LEU A 35 -4.12 3.86 14.89
N TYR A 36 -5.39 4.24 14.94
CA TYR A 36 -6.07 5.01 13.89
C TYR A 36 -5.24 6.23 13.46
N HIS A 37 -4.78 7.03 14.42
CA HIS A 37 -4.02 8.25 14.15
C HIS A 37 -2.65 7.95 13.55
N ILE A 38 -2.00 6.87 13.96
CA ILE A 38 -0.73 6.42 13.35
C ILE A 38 -0.98 6.01 11.90
N ILE A 39 -1.95 5.12 11.64
CA ILE A 39 -2.25 4.61 10.30
C ILE A 39 -2.63 5.75 9.33
N GLN A 40 -3.37 6.75 9.81
CA GLN A 40 -3.69 7.94 9.02
C GLN A 40 -2.51 8.90 8.81
N GLY A 41 -1.47 8.82 9.64
CA GLY A 41 -0.32 9.73 9.58
C GLY A 41 -0.55 11.08 10.27
N LYS A 42 -1.35 11.12 11.34
CA LYS A 42 -1.60 12.36 12.10
C LYS A 42 -0.29 12.89 12.70
N ARG A 43 0.06 14.13 12.36
CA ARG A 43 1.35 14.77 12.75
C ARG A 43 1.32 15.45 14.12
N SER A 44 0.60 14.91 15.10
CA SER A 44 0.69 15.40 16.50
C SER A 44 1.89 14.79 17.21
N SER A 45 2.51 15.55 18.12
CA SER A 45 3.64 15.08 18.92
C SER A 45 3.37 13.74 19.61
N GLN A 46 2.16 13.56 20.15
CA GLN A 46 1.74 12.31 20.78
C GLN A 46 1.72 11.12 19.80
N THR A 47 1.16 11.29 18.60
CA THR A 47 1.09 10.20 17.60
C THR A 47 2.48 9.78 17.13
N ILE A 48 3.38 10.76 16.91
CA ILE A 48 4.75 10.48 16.49
C ILE A 48 5.51 9.79 17.63
N GLN A 49 5.35 10.29 18.86
CA GLN A 49 5.96 9.68 20.04
C GLN A 49 5.46 8.24 20.24
N ASP A 50 4.16 7.98 20.12
CA ASP A 50 3.59 6.63 20.21
C ASP A 50 4.11 5.73 19.08
N GLY A 51 4.25 6.26 17.86
CA GLY A 51 4.86 5.54 16.75
C GLY A 51 6.29 5.07 17.06
N HIS A 52 7.07 5.88 17.80
CA HIS A 52 8.41 5.49 18.26
C HIS A 52 8.38 4.55 19.47
N ILE A 53 7.55 4.82 20.48
CA ILE A 53 7.49 4.03 21.73
C ILE A 53 7.06 2.60 21.46
N PHE A 54 6.10 2.41 20.54
CA PHE A 54 5.50 1.11 20.26
C PHE A 54 5.97 0.48 18.94
N ASP A 55 7.04 1.00 18.32
CA ASP A 55 7.58 0.52 17.04
C ASP A 55 6.55 0.48 15.87
N LEU A 56 5.61 1.42 15.86
CA LEU A 56 4.52 1.52 14.88
C LEU A 56 4.77 2.54 13.75
N LEU A 57 5.95 3.15 13.69
CA LEU A 57 6.33 4.03 12.57
C LEU A 57 6.20 3.39 11.18
N PRO A 58 6.47 2.08 10.98
CA PRO A 58 6.20 1.41 9.71
C PRO A 58 4.75 1.57 9.23
N LEU A 59 3.79 1.66 10.16
CA LEU A 59 2.37 1.82 9.84
C LEU A 59 1.96 3.27 9.57
N PHE A 60 2.87 4.23 9.76
CA PHE A 60 2.52 5.64 9.70
C PHE A 60 2.05 6.05 8.31
N SER A 61 0.89 6.71 8.21
CA SER A 61 0.37 7.23 6.93
C SER A 61 0.10 6.17 5.84
N LEU A 62 -0.08 4.89 6.19
CA LEU A 62 -0.41 3.84 5.23
C LEU A 62 -1.80 4.01 4.61
N LEU A 63 -2.78 4.45 5.40
CA LEU A 63 -4.16 4.66 4.94
C LEU A 63 -4.64 6.06 5.38
N PRO A 64 -4.19 7.15 4.73
CA PRO A 64 -4.54 8.52 5.13
C PRO A 64 -6.03 8.83 5.07
N ARG A 65 -6.81 8.01 4.33
CA ARG A 65 -8.25 8.15 4.16
C ARG A 65 -9.08 7.20 5.01
N LEU A 66 -8.44 6.39 5.86
CA LEU A 66 -9.11 5.46 6.76
C LEU A 66 -10.18 6.19 7.58
N GLN A 67 -11.40 5.67 7.58
CA GLN A 67 -12.50 6.17 8.38
C GLN A 67 -12.53 5.46 9.73
N LYS A 68 -12.99 6.18 10.77
CA LYS A 68 -13.09 5.60 12.12
C LYS A 68 -13.94 4.33 12.16
N HIS A 69 -15.08 4.35 11.48
CA HIS A 69 -16.01 3.22 11.46
C HIS A 69 -15.40 1.97 10.82
N GLU A 70 -14.50 2.11 9.85
CA GLU A 70 -13.82 0.97 9.22
C GLU A 70 -12.88 0.27 10.23
N LEU A 71 -12.16 1.04 11.04
CA LEU A 71 -11.34 0.48 12.12
C LEU A 71 -12.22 -0.16 13.20
N GLU A 72 -13.28 0.54 13.63
CA GLU A 72 -14.20 0.05 14.66
C GLU A 72 -14.85 -1.29 14.25
N GLN A 73 -15.21 -1.44 12.98
CA GLN A 73 -15.75 -2.70 12.44
C GLN A 73 -14.74 -3.85 12.54
N VAL A 74 -13.47 -3.61 12.20
CA VAL A 74 -12.42 -4.61 12.33
C VAL A 74 -12.15 -4.98 13.79
N VAL A 75 -12.09 -3.99 14.67
CA VAL A 75 -11.92 -4.23 16.11
C VAL A 75 -13.08 -5.03 16.68
N LEU A 76 -14.32 -4.70 16.30
CA LEU A 76 -15.51 -5.46 16.69
C LEU A 76 -15.41 -6.91 16.20
N HIS A 77 -15.01 -7.14 14.95
CA HIS A 77 -14.83 -8.49 14.43
C HIS A 77 -13.77 -9.28 15.21
N LEU A 78 -12.59 -8.70 15.44
CA LEU A 78 -11.52 -9.33 16.24
C LEU A 78 -11.99 -9.66 17.67
N TYR A 79 -12.80 -8.78 18.26
CA TYR A 79 -13.37 -8.98 19.59
C TYR A 79 -14.41 -10.11 19.61
N GLU A 80 -15.35 -10.12 18.66
CA GLU A 80 -16.37 -11.18 18.51
C GLU A 80 -15.76 -12.56 18.24
N GLN A 81 -14.62 -12.60 17.53
CA GLN A 81 -13.85 -13.83 17.32
C GLN A 81 -12.99 -14.24 18.52
N ALA A 82 -13.02 -13.48 19.62
CA ALA A 82 -12.21 -13.68 20.83
C ALA A 82 -10.69 -13.66 20.59
N PHE A 83 -10.23 -12.93 19.56
CA PHE A 83 -8.80 -12.70 19.33
C PHE A 83 -8.26 -11.54 20.16
N ILE A 84 -9.13 -10.61 20.57
CA ILE A 84 -8.80 -9.53 21.50
C ILE A 84 -9.85 -9.48 22.61
N LYS A 85 -9.48 -8.88 23.74
CA LYS A 85 -10.40 -8.57 24.83
C LYS A 85 -10.26 -7.11 25.24
N GLU A 86 -11.39 -6.48 25.56
CA GLU A 86 -11.43 -5.11 26.06
C GLU A 86 -11.05 -5.11 27.55
N ILE A 87 -10.08 -4.28 27.93
CA ILE A 87 -9.65 -4.12 29.33
C ILE A 87 -10.09 -2.78 29.91
N GLU A 88 -10.25 -1.77 29.05
CA GLU A 88 -10.84 -0.47 29.36
C GLU A 88 -11.54 0.02 28.08
N LYS A 89 -12.36 1.07 28.20
CA LYS A 89 -13.13 1.60 27.07
C LYS A 89 -12.22 1.88 25.86
N GLN A 90 -12.45 1.16 24.76
CA GLN A 90 -11.68 1.26 23.50
C GLN A 90 -10.21 0.86 23.59
N VAL A 91 -9.81 0.18 24.67
CA VAL A 91 -8.46 -0.33 24.92
C VAL A 91 -8.53 -1.86 24.96
N TYR A 92 -7.75 -2.49 24.08
CA TYR A 92 -7.78 -3.93 23.89
C TYR A 92 -6.40 -4.53 24.08
N ILE A 93 -6.38 -5.80 24.47
CA ILE A 93 -5.18 -6.63 24.43
C ILE A 93 -5.49 -7.95 23.72
N PRO A 94 -4.50 -8.58 23.04
CA PRO A 94 -4.69 -9.89 22.45
C PRO A 94 -5.05 -10.95 23.49
N THR A 95 -5.88 -11.92 23.11
CA THR A 95 -5.99 -13.19 23.84
C THR A 95 -4.82 -14.10 23.47
N ASP A 96 -4.67 -15.25 24.13
CA ASP A 96 -3.63 -16.23 23.78
C ASP A 96 -3.71 -16.64 22.29
N GLU A 97 -4.94 -16.74 21.76
CA GLU A 97 -5.14 -17.07 20.34
C GLU A 97 -4.83 -15.89 19.42
N GLY A 98 -5.25 -14.67 19.78
CA GLY A 98 -4.84 -13.47 19.04
C GLY A 98 -3.34 -13.26 19.05
N GLN A 99 -2.65 -13.61 20.14
CA GLN A 99 -1.20 -13.49 20.22
C GLN A 99 -0.49 -14.50 19.32
N LYS A 100 -0.99 -15.74 19.22
CA LYS A 100 -0.48 -16.70 18.23
C LYS A 100 -0.67 -16.20 16.80
N LEU A 101 -1.84 -15.66 16.47
CA LEU A 101 -2.11 -15.09 15.14
C LEU A 101 -1.22 -13.88 14.84
N ALA A 102 -1.02 -13.01 15.82
CA ALA A 102 -0.11 -11.87 15.68
C ALA A 102 1.32 -12.34 15.38
N LEU A 103 1.80 -13.38 16.07
CA LEU A 103 3.14 -13.93 15.86
C LEU A 103 3.26 -14.68 14.52
N SER A 104 2.26 -15.49 14.14
CA SER A 104 2.28 -16.25 12.89
C SER A 104 2.23 -15.35 11.66
N ASN A 105 1.47 -14.25 11.73
CA ASN A 105 1.31 -13.32 10.62
C ASN A 105 2.47 -12.32 10.51
N VAL A 106 3.24 -12.12 11.59
CA VAL A 106 4.50 -11.34 11.56
C VAL A 106 5.62 -12.12 10.87
N THR A 107 5.55 -13.46 10.82
CA THR A 107 6.56 -14.30 10.15
C THR A 107 6.35 -14.54 8.66
N GLU A 108 5.21 -14.16 8.07
CA GLU A 108 5.08 -14.03 6.60
C GLU A 108 4.71 -12.60 6.16
N SER A 109 5.75 -11.85 5.80
CA SER A 109 5.86 -11.27 4.45
C SER A 109 5.09 -9.97 4.10
N PHE A 110 4.30 -9.34 4.97
CA PHE A 110 3.58 -8.10 4.59
C PHE A 110 3.90 -6.86 5.42
N ILE A 111 3.71 -6.89 6.74
CA ILE A 111 3.87 -5.69 7.59
C ILE A 111 5.32 -5.17 7.58
N SER A 112 6.30 -6.07 7.55
CA SER A 112 7.74 -5.72 7.49
C SER A 112 8.16 -5.02 6.20
N THR A 113 7.29 -5.01 5.18
CA THR A 113 7.57 -4.33 3.91
C THR A 113 7.20 -2.85 3.94
N PHE A 114 6.49 -2.41 4.99
CA PHE A 114 6.12 -1.03 5.14
C PHE A 114 7.26 -0.20 5.77
N ASP A 115 7.49 0.96 5.19
CA ASP A 115 8.18 2.06 5.84
C ASP A 115 7.35 3.33 5.66
N GLY A 116 6.16 3.35 6.28
CA GLY A 116 5.20 4.43 6.13
C GLY A 116 5.77 5.80 6.51
N TRP A 117 6.64 5.86 7.54
CA TRP A 117 7.28 7.09 7.96
C TRP A 117 8.24 7.66 6.91
N ALA A 118 9.15 6.85 6.36
CA ALA A 118 10.10 7.31 5.36
C ALA A 118 9.44 7.53 3.98
N MET A 119 8.42 6.72 3.64
CA MET A 119 7.82 6.69 2.31
C MET A 119 6.65 7.68 2.12
N LYS A 120 6.12 8.27 3.19
CA LYS A 120 4.89 9.10 3.16
C LYS A 120 4.83 10.13 2.02
N ASP A 121 5.90 10.88 1.82
CA ASP A 121 5.95 11.98 0.85
C ASP A 121 6.49 11.49 -0.52
N ILE A 122 7.30 10.43 -0.52
CA ILE A 122 7.97 9.90 -1.71
C ILE A 122 7.02 9.01 -2.53
N ALA A 123 6.34 8.07 -1.88
CA ALA A 123 5.55 7.04 -2.55
C ALA A 123 4.41 7.61 -3.37
N THR A 124 3.69 8.59 -2.83
CA THR A 124 2.58 9.26 -3.52
C THR A 124 3.05 9.96 -4.79
N VAL A 125 4.13 10.75 -4.69
CA VAL A 125 4.66 11.51 -5.83
C VAL A 125 5.25 10.58 -6.89
N PHE A 126 6.04 9.59 -6.47
CA PHE A 126 6.60 8.55 -7.35
C PHE A 126 5.50 7.87 -8.17
N LEU A 127 4.45 7.38 -7.50
CA LEU A 127 3.35 6.67 -8.14
C LEU A 127 2.59 7.55 -9.14
N LEU A 128 2.25 8.79 -8.75
CA LEU A 128 1.52 9.71 -9.63
C LEU A 128 2.34 10.05 -10.89
N ARG A 129 3.64 10.30 -10.73
CA ARG A 129 4.55 10.55 -11.86
C ARG A 129 4.67 9.33 -12.76
N LEU A 130 4.89 8.15 -12.19
CA LEU A 130 5.02 6.89 -12.93
C LEU A 130 3.75 6.58 -13.72
N ALA A 131 2.59 6.64 -13.07
CA ALA A 131 1.31 6.33 -13.70
C ALA A 131 1.01 7.28 -14.86
N LEU A 132 1.25 8.59 -14.69
CA LEU A 132 1.02 9.57 -15.76
C LEU A 132 2.04 9.39 -16.90
N PHE A 133 3.30 9.09 -16.59
CA PHE A 133 4.33 8.86 -17.60
C PHE A 133 4.04 7.61 -18.45
N ILE A 134 3.62 6.51 -17.83
CA ILE A 134 3.17 5.29 -18.51
C ILE A 134 1.96 5.59 -19.41
N GLN A 135 0.95 6.29 -18.88
CA GLN A 135 -0.22 6.69 -19.66
C GLN A 135 0.20 7.51 -20.89
N SER A 136 1.11 8.47 -20.70
CA SER A 136 1.60 9.37 -21.75
C SER A 136 2.36 8.62 -22.84
N LEU A 137 3.28 7.71 -22.47
CA LEU A 137 3.98 6.84 -23.42
C LEU A 137 3.00 5.97 -24.21
N SER A 138 1.99 5.40 -23.54
CA SER A 138 0.99 4.55 -24.17
C SER A 138 0.12 5.32 -25.17
N GLN A 139 -0.42 6.47 -24.78
CA GLN A 139 -1.26 7.32 -25.64
C GLN A 139 -0.53 7.77 -26.90
N LEU A 140 0.71 8.25 -26.75
CA LEU A 140 1.51 8.71 -27.88
C LEU A 140 1.93 7.56 -28.80
N ALA A 141 2.18 6.37 -28.26
CA ALA A 141 2.46 5.17 -29.06
C ALA A 141 1.24 4.75 -29.91
N SER A 142 0.02 5.01 -29.43
CA SER A 142 -1.23 4.79 -30.18
C SER A 142 -1.62 5.99 -31.06
N GLY A 143 -0.74 6.97 -31.23
CA GLY A 143 -0.99 8.16 -32.07
C GLY A 143 -1.87 9.23 -31.42
N ASN A 144 -2.31 9.03 -30.18
CA ASN A 144 -3.15 9.99 -29.47
C ASN A 144 -2.30 11.05 -28.74
N LYS A 145 -2.32 12.27 -29.26
CA LYS A 145 -1.62 13.43 -28.68
C LYS A 145 -2.47 14.23 -27.69
N GLN A 146 -3.78 13.99 -27.64
CA GLN A 146 -4.72 14.69 -26.78
C GLN A 146 -5.47 13.67 -25.91
N PHE A 147 -5.03 13.55 -24.67
CA PHE A 147 -5.65 12.67 -23.69
C PHE A 147 -5.79 13.39 -22.36
N ILE A 148 -6.72 12.91 -21.54
CA ILE A 148 -6.93 13.43 -20.19
C ILE A 148 -5.92 12.76 -19.25
N PRO A 149 -5.04 13.52 -18.58
CA PRO A 149 -4.13 12.98 -17.57
C PRO A 149 -4.91 12.25 -16.46
N ASN A 150 -4.39 11.10 -16.01
CA ASN A 150 -4.96 10.33 -14.90
C ASN A 150 -4.79 11.01 -13.52
N THR A 151 -4.13 12.16 -13.45
CA THR A 151 -3.97 12.96 -12.23
C THR A 151 -4.25 14.42 -12.51
N LYS A 152 -4.89 15.11 -11.56
CA LYS A 152 -5.10 16.56 -11.57
C LYS A 152 -3.95 17.35 -10.93
N ASN A 153 -2.92 16.67 -10.41
CA ASN A 153 -1.79 17.31 -9.76
C ASN A 153 -0.92 18.04 -10.80
N LEU A 154 -0.97 19.37 -10.80
CA LEU A 154 -0.27 20.22 -11.77
C LEU A 154 1.26 20.10 -11.66
N ALA A 155 1.82 19.93 -10.45
CA ALA A 155 3.26 19.73 -10.27
C ALA A 155 3.71 18.40 -10.90
N VAL A 156 2.93 17.33 -10.72
CA VAL A 156 3.19 16.03 -11.37
C VAL A 156 3.10 16.15 -12.90
N GLN A 157 2.09 16.86 -13.42
CA GLN A 157 1.96 17.08 -14.88
C GLN A 157 3.14 17.88 -15.44
N ALA A 158 3.55 18.95 -14.76
CA ALA A 158 4.70 19.75 -15.16
C ALA A 158 6.00 18.92 -15.15
N TRP A 159 6.21 18.12 -14.10
CA TRP A 159 7.35 17.20 -14.01
C TRP A 159 7.36 16.19 -15.16
N VAL A 160 6.22 15.53 -15.44
CA VAL A 160 6.15 14.54 -16.54
C VAL A 160 6.44 15.20 -17.88
N ASN A 161 5.91 16.40 -18.14
CA ASN A 161 6.19 17.14 -19.37
C ASN A 161 7.67 17.49 -19.50
N ARG A 162 8.32 17.92 -18.41
CA ARG A 162 9.77 18.24 -18.38
C ARG A 162 10.63 17.00 -18.65
N MET A 163 10.27 15.87 -18.04
CA MET A 163 11.01 14.61 -18.14
C MET A 163 10.67 13.81 -19.40
N PHE A 164 9.67 14.23 -20.16
CA PHE A 164 9.17 13.43 -21.27
C PHE A 164 10.22 13.30 -22.39
N PRO A 165 10.51 12.09 -22.88
CA PRO A 165 11.53 11.91 -23.89
C PRO A 165 11.14 12.54 -25.24
N ARG A 166 12.16 13.05 -25.93
CA ARG A 166 12.07 13.43 -27.35
C ARG A 166 11.62 12.24 -28.19
N VAL A 167 11.01 12.53 -29.34
CA VAL A 167 10.32 11.53 -30.19
C VAL A 167 11.21 10.33 -30.50
N GLU A 168 12.49 10.58 -30.79
CA GLU A 168 13.47 9.58 -31.21
C GLU A 168 13.84 8.60 -30.10
N ARG A 169 13.68 9.00 -28.83
CA ARG A 169 14.02 8.18 -27.65
C ARG A 169 12.81 7.53 -26.99
N ARG A 170 11.58 7.85 -27.41
CA ARG A 170 10.34 7.35 -26.76
C ARG A 170 10.26 5.84 -26.74
N ASP A 171 10.56 5.17 -27.85
CA ASP A 171 10.51 3.71 -27.92
C ASP A 171 11.57 3.06 -27.02
N GLN A 172 12.79 3.60 -27.01
CA GLN A 172 13.86 3.14 -26.14
C GLN A 172 13.47 3.26 -24.66
N ILE A 173 13.00 4.43 -24.23
CA ILE A 173 12.59 4.66 -22.83
C ILE A 173 11.40 3.78 -22.46
N ARG A 174 10.43 3.58 -23.37
CA ARG A 174 9.31 2.67 -23.15
C ARG A 174 9.77 1.23 -22.90
N LYS A 175 10.67 0.70 -23.75
CA LYS A 175 11.22 -0.66 -23.61
C LYS A 175 12.05 -0.82 -22.34
N GLN A 176 12.85 0.18 -22.01
CA GLN A 176 13.66 0.21 -20.79
C GLN A 176 12.77 0.24 -19.54
N LEU A 177 11.77 1.13 -19.49
CA LEU A 177 10.81 1.20 -18.40
C LEU A 177 10.04 -0.11 -18.22
N PHE A 178 9.61 -0.74 -19.32
CA PHE A 178 8.98 -2.06 -19.27
C PHE A 178 9.90 -3.11 -18.65
N THR A 179 11.17 -3.13 -19.06
CA THR A 179 12.17 -4.10 -18.54
C THR A 179 12.43 -3.89 -17.06
N GLU A 180 12.60 -2.64 -16.62
CA GLU A 180 12.78 -2.28 -15.21
C GLU A 180 11.58 -2.70 -14.35
N LEU A 181 10.36 -2.36 -14.78
CA LEU A 181 9.14 -2.74 -14.08
C LEU A 181 8.94 -4.26 -14.06
N TYR A 182 9.20 -4.95 -15.17
CA TYR A 182 9.13 -6.41 -15.23
C TYR A 182 10.08 -7.05 -14.22
N ASN A 183 11.33 -6.60 -14.18
CA ASN A 183 12.32 -7.14 -13.26
C ASN A 183 11.97 -6.90 -11.78
N LEU A 184 11.32 -5.78 -11.47
CA LEU A 184 10.85 -5.52 -10.11
C LEU A 184 9.62 -6.35 -9.73
N LEU A 185 8.70 -6.55 -10.68
CA LEU A 185 7.40 -7.15 -10.43
C LEU A 185 7.39 -8.68 -10.58
N LYS A 186 8.32 -9.28 -11.33
CA LYS A 186 8.33 -10.72 -11.63
C LYS A 186 8.39 -11.62 -10.40
N ASP A 187 8.96 -11.12 -9.31
CA ASP A 187 9.10 -11.85 -8.03
C ASP A 187 8.09 -11.36 -6.97
N ALA A 188 7.29 -10.33 -7.29
CA ALA A 188 6.21 -9.88 -6.41
C ALA A 188 5.08 -10.90 -6.35
N LYS A 189 4.32 -10.91 -5.24
CA LYS A 189 3.17 -11.81 -5.10
C LYS A 189 2.17 -11.58 -6.24
N PRO A 190 1.55 -12.63 -6.81
CA PRO A 190 0.68 -12.50 -7.98
C PRO A 190 -0.42 -11.45 -7.80
N LEU A 191 -1.11 -11.46 -6.66
CA LEU A 191 -2.20 -10.52 -6.39
C LEU A 191 -1.73 -9.06 -6.27
N GLU A 192 -0.59 -8.81 -5.62
CA GLU A 192 -0.01 -7.45 -5.50
C GLU A 192 0.37 -6.90 -6.88
N ARG A 193 0.98 -7.75 -7.71
CA ARG A 193 1.33 -7.43 -9.10
C ARG A 193 0.11 -7.09 -9.93
N GLU A 194 -0.93 -7.92 -9.85
CA GLU A 194 -2.20 -7.71 -10.56
C GLU A 194 -2.89 -6.42 -10.11
N ILE A 195 -2.92 -6.12 -8.81
CA ILE A 195 -3.44 -4.85 -8.28
C ILE A 195 -2.65 -3.66 -8.86
N PHE A 196 -1.31 -3.69 -8.82
CA PHE A 196 -0.49 -2.61 -9.35
C PHE A 196 -0.71 -2.39 -10.85
N ILE A 197 -0.65 -3.46 -11.65
CA ILE A 197 -0.86 -3.38 -13.10
C ILE A 197 -2.29 -2.95 -13.41
N GLY A 198 -3.28 -3.46 -12.69
CA GLY A 198 -4.70 -3.16 -12.86
C GLY A 198 -5.00 -1.66 -12.70
N LYS A 199 -4.26 -0.96 -11.85
CA LYS A 199 -4.43 0.49 -11.62
C LYS A 199 -3.80 1.38 -12.70
N LEU A 200 -2.98 0.84 -13.60
CA LEU A 200 -2.32 1.61 -14.65
C LEU A 200 -3.23 1.84 -15.86
N SER A 201 -3.45 3.12 -16.20
CA SER A 201 -4.15 3.54 -17.43
C SER A 201 -3.20 3.56 -18.63
N GLY A 202 -3.74 3.28 -19.81
CA GLY A 202 -3.04 3.36 -21.10
C GLY A 202 -3.96 3.90 -22.21
N ALA A 203 -3.54 3.76 -23.46
CA ALA A 203 -4.30 4.22 -24.63
C ALA A 203 -5.65 3.50 -24.78
N HIS A 204 -5.70 2.21 -24.46
CA HIS A 204 -6.84 1.33 -24.73
C HIS A 204 -7.57 0.87 -23.47
N ARG A 205 -7.16 1.35 -22.28
CA ARG A 205 -7.81 0.99 -21.01
C ARG A 205 -7.63 2.07 -19.95
N TYR A 206 -8.66 2.22 -19.11
CA TYR A 206 -8.56 2.96 -17.86
C TYR A 206 -8.15 1.99 -16.75
N GLY A 207 -7.29 2.44 -15.83
CA GLY A 207 -6.97 1.68 -14.64
C GLY A 207 -8.20 1.50 -13.74
N PHE A 208 -8.23 0.38 -13.03
CA PHE A 208 -9.29 0.05 -12.09
C PHE A 208 -9.21 0.88 -10.81
N THR A 209 -10.37 1.18 -10.21
CA THR A 209 -10.45 1.77 -8.87
C THR A 209 -10.23 0.71 -7.79
N ASN A 210 -10.01 1.13 -6.53
CA ASN A 210 -9.85 0.20 -5.43
C ASN A 210 -11.11 -0.65 -5.22
N GLU A 211 -12.30 -0.08 -5.43
CA GLU A 211 -13.60 -0.76 -5.33
C GLU A 211 -13.79 -1.79 -6.45
N GLN A 212 -13.32 -1.49 -7.68
CA GLN A 212 -13.38 -2.44 -8.78
C GLN A 212 -12.45 -3.63 -8.52
N LEU A 213 -11.26 -3.37 -7.98
CA LEU A 213 -10.28 -4.42 -7.63
C LEU A 213 -10.75 -5.24 -6.43
N SER A 214 -11.40 -4.61 -5.44
CA SER A 214 -11.93 -5.31 -4.27
C SER A 214 -13.00 -6.32 -4.68
N VAL A 215 -13.89 -5.95 -5.60
CA VAL A 215 -14.90 -6.87 -6.16
C VAL A 215 -14.24 -7.96 -7.01
N MET A 216 -13.25 -7.60 -7.84
CA MET A 216 -12.58 -8.55 -8.74
C MET A 216 -11.84 -9.68 -8.01
N TYR A 217 -11.21 -9.35 -6.89
CA TYR A 217 -10.40 -10.31 -6.12
C TYR A 217 -11.07 -10.78 -4.83
N SER A 218 -12.30 -10.36 -4.55
CA SER A 218 -13.05 -10.72 -3.35
C SER A 218 -12.29 -10.42 -2.04
N ILE A 219 -11.62 -9.27 -1.99
CA ILE A 219 -10.93 -8.75 -0.80
C ILE A 219 -11.48 -7.38 -0.41
N SER A 220 -11.19 -6.89 0.79
CA SER A 220 -11.66 -5.56 1.20
C SER A 220 -10.94 -4.45 0.41
N VAL A 221 -11.57 -3.26 0.32
CA VAL A 221 -10.95 -2.08 -0.28
C VAL A 221 -9.65 -1.70 0.47
N LEU A 222 -9.63 -1.88 1.79
CA LEU A 222 -8.46 -1.61 2.62
C LEU A 222 -7.32 -2.58 2.32
N ASP A 223 -7.62 -3.87 2.09
CA ASP A 223 -6.60 -4.84 1.69
C ASP A 223 -6.02 -4.53 0.31
N VAL A 224 -6.85 -4.06 -0.64
CA VAL A 224 -6.35 -3.56 -1.94
C VAL A 224 -5.37 -2.40 -1.73
N GLU A 225 -5.74 -1.42 -0.91
CA GLU A 225 -4.90 -0.24 -0.64
C GLU A 225 -3.60 -0.60 0.06
N LEU A 226 -3.66 -1.47 1.08
CA LEU A 226 -2.49 -1.96 1.79
C LEU A 226 -1.57 -2.72 0.84
N ARG A 227 -2.08 -3.70 0.10
CA ARG A 227 -1.27 -4.52 -0.82
C ARG A 227 -0.58 -3.69 -1.88
N HIS A 228 -1.32 -2.71 -2.41
CA HIS A 228 -0.75 -1.76 -3.34
C HIS A 228 0.38 -0.94 -2.70
N THR A 229 0.14 -0.38 -1.51
CA THR A 229 1.12 0.46 -0.79
C THR A 229 2.38 -0.31 -0.45
N SER A 230 2.25 -1.54 0.04
CA SER A 230 3.37 -2.43 0.33
C SER A 230 4.23 -2.66 -0.91
N LEU A 231 3.62 -3.00 -2.04
CA LEU A 231 4.36 -3.20 -3.27
C LEU A 231 5.07 -1.91 -3.70
N ILE A 232 4.42 -0.75 -3.62
CA ILE A 232 5.08 0.55 -3.92
C ILE A 232 6.31 0.78 -3.04
N HIS A 233 6.22 0.52 -1.73
CA HIS A 233 7.36 0.67 -0.83
C HIS A 233 8.51 -0.28 -1.21
N GLN A 234 8.21 -1.53 -1.53
CA GLN A 234 9.21 -2.49 -2.00
C GLN A 234 9.86 -2.06 -3.32
N LEU A 235 9.07 -1.56 -4.28
CA LEU A 235 9.57 -1.06 -5.56
C LEU A 235 10.55 0.10 -5.34
N ILE A 236 10.14 1.10 -4.55
CA ILE A 236 10.97 2.27 -4.25
C ILE A 236 12.24 1.86 -3.52
N GLY A 237 12.13 0.98 -2.51
CA GLY A 237 13.29 0.47 -1.78
C GLY A 237 14.32 -0.20 -2.69
N LYS A 238 13.88 -1.06 -3.63
CA LYS A 238 14.76 -1.69 -4.63
C LYS A 238 15.39 -0.68 -5.59
N VAL A 239 14.61 0.30 -6.06
CA VAL A 239 15.12 1.36 -6.94
C VAL A 239 16.17 2.22 -6.24
N MET A 240 15.96 2.55 -4.96
CA MET A 240 16.91 3.31 -4.15
C MET A 240 18.19 2.51 -3.83
N ALA A 241 18.06 1.20 -3.60
CA ALA A 241 19.20 0.33 -3.30
C ALA A 241 20.10 0.08 -4.53
N GLU A 242 19.52 -0.04 -5.72
CA GLU A 242 20.22 -0.43 -6.95
C GLU A 242 19.91 0.50 -8.14
N PRO A 243 20.16 1.83 -8.02
CA PRO A 243 19.72 2.81 -9.02
C PRO A 243 20.32 2.59 -10.42
N SER A 244 21.49 1.96 -10.52
CA SER A 244 22.11 1.61 -11.80
C SER A 244 21.35 0.54 -12.59
N LEU A 245 20.58 -0.33 -11.91
CA LEU A 245 19.70 -1.30 -12.58
C LEU A 245 18.36 -0.70 -13.00
N TYR A 246 18.01 0.44 -12.42
CA TYR A 246 16.73 1.13 -12.63
C TYR A 246 16.90 2.58 -13.10
N PRO A 247 17.68 2.83 -14.17
CA PRO A 247 18.04 4.18 -14.59
C PRO A 247 16.85 5.05 -15.01
N VAL A 248 15.73 4.45 -15.45
CA VAL A 248 14.50 5.21 -15.74
C VAL A 248 13.69 5.44 -14.48
N LEU A 249 13.44 4.40 -13.66
CA LEU A 249 12.61 4.51 -12.47
C LEU A 249 13.21 5.39 -11.38
N VAL A 250 14.53 5.44 -11.23
CA VAL A 250 15.19 6.30 -10.22
C VAL A 250 14.88 7.78 -10.43
N GLN A 251 14.65 8.21 -11.67
CA GLN A 251 14.32 9.61 -11.99
C GLN A 251 13.00 10.05 -11.33
N PHE A 252 12.06 9.12 -11.12
CA PHE A 252 10.75 9.42 -10.53
C PHE A 252 10.85 9.77 -9.04
N LEU A 253 11.96 9.43 -8.39
CA LEU A 253 12.26 9.71 -6.99
C LEU A 253 12.89 11.09 -6.75
N GLU A 254 13.23 11.83 -7.81
CA GLU A 254 13.83 13.16 -7.68
C GLU A 254 12.94 14.10 -6.87
N GLN A 255 13.49 14.65 -5.79
CA GLN A 255 12.85 15.74 -5.05
C GLN A 255 13.12 17.06 -5.79
N GLU A 256 12.09 17.91 -5.93
CA GLU A 256 12.22 19.25 -6.50
C GLU A 256 12.75 20.25 -5.47
#